data_AF-A0A1B7UMY6-F1
#
_entry.id   AF-A0A1B7UMY6-F1
#
_cell.length_a   1.000
_cell.length_b   1.000
_cell.length_c   1.000
_cell.angle_alpha   90.00
_cell.angle_beta   90.00
_cell.angle_gamma   90.00
#
_symmetry.space_group_name_H-M   'P 1'
#
loop_
_entity.id
_entity.type
_entity.pdbx_description
1 polymer ?
#
loop_
_entity_poly.entity_id
_entity_poly.type
_entity_poly.pdbx_seq_one_letter_code
_entity_poly.pdbx_strand_id
1 'polypeptide(L)'
;MVSKNPSLAATVRSADISAHTQAQMAVLLQQQQLTGVVWSTVTPEGVRTGAAGIADSDQQSLLRADHKMQVGSIAKTLIAVGILRLVSEGKLSLDSPLSVLLPDLPVDQLLDNPWAAEQPVLLRHLLDHTSGLDDVRLWQVFSLRATPDSPLSQAFKPGTSMRLRTKPGSRLSYSNMGYTVLGMVIEQVSGERYERYLEQHLLQPLQMFDSSFGFITQQEPAADPRLAMGHFENNVTQATVPMFLRPAGQFTTTAADMALFVRFLMSDGVIHHEMNDISNRKPFIAPELLRAMGQPTTTEAAQAGLIAGYALGLNNRDRHGVIGRCHVGTTFGFRANFCLFPEAQKAFFVAMNADVETANYDQFDALLVQELGLARLAPMPPPTAVLPQDIANWLGFYQLAPSRMESFRYLDLLLNFATLQFAEPQQGEQLQLKPFQGAARLLTPVGGRLFRANDRITASHVLLDSAERKRVISDGFRSYQQVSIWQLLPLWASAITGVIGLGFVLTAGLLRFLRKDSLISRWRHNDPLLPPFSAVVFLLLPLPLFFGQSFLQLGELTLASAALALVTGLLPIAMLLGIWHWLLRQAAFRSGAVKGRGKSSVPELLAMIAVLQWSLVLVYWGLLPLRLWA
;
A
#
# COMPACT_ATOMS: atom_id res chain seq x y z
N MET A 1 -3.89 49.03 23.84
CA MET A 1 -3.75 49.54 22.46
C MET A 1 -2.88 48.55 21.71
N VAL A 2 -3.51 47.72 20.87
CA VAL A 2 -2.86 46.64 20.12
C VAL A 2 -2.25 47.25 18.86
N SER A 3 -0.93 47.24 18.78
CA SER A 3 -0.18 47.64 17.60
C SER A 3 -0.27 46.53 16.55
N LYS A 4 -0.90 46.84 15.41
CA LYS A 4 -0.96 45.99 14.22
C LYS A 4 0.43 45.96 13.60
N ASN A 5 1.09 44.80 13.64
CA ASN A 5 2.25 44.54 12.79
C ASN A 5 1.75 43.95 11.45
N PRO A 6 2.04 44.58 10.30
CA PRO A 6 1.67 44.02 9.01
C PRO A 6 2.55 42.81 8.70
N SER A 7 1.91 41.72 8.29
CA SER A 7 2.50 40.46 7.86
C SER A 7 3.46 40.65 6.68
N LEU A 8 4.75 40.46 6.93
CA LEU A 8 5.77 40.22 5.90
C LEU A 8 5.69 38.74 5.45
N ALA A 9 4.63 38.39 4.74
CA ALA A 9 4.65 37.24 3.85
C ALA A 9 5.48 37.66 2.63
N ALA A 10 6.68 37.10 2.48
CA ALA A 10 7.42 37.20 1.24
C ALA A 10 6.51 36.69 0.11
N THR A 11 6.07 37.63 -0.72
CA THR A 11 4.92 37.45 -1.61
C THR A 11 5.29 36.41 -2.65
N VAL A 12 4.75 35.20 -2.51
CA VAL A 12 4.50 34.32 -3.65
C VAL A 12 3.68 35.15 -4.62
N ARG A 13 4.30 35.67 -5.69
CA ARG A 13 3.54 36.27 -6.80
C ARG A 13 2.78 35.13 -7.46
N SER A 14 1.54 34.89 -7.00
CA SER A 14 0.60 34.02 -7.68
C SER A 14 0.25 34.67 -9.01
N ALA A 15 0.98 34.31 -10.07
CA ALA A 15 0.41 34.44 -11.40
C ALA A 15 -0.80 33.50 -11.45
N ASP A 16 -1.95 33.98 -11.91
CA ASP A 16 -3.13 33.12 -12.07
C ASP A 16 -2.75 31.89 -12.92
N ILE A 17 -3.19 30.72 -12.47
CA ILE A 17 -3.13 29.51 -13.29
C ILE A 17 -3.84 29.80 -14.61
N SER A 18 -3.40 29.18 -15.70
CA SER A 18 -4.11 29.38 -16.97
C SER A 18 -5.59 29.04 -16.78
N ALA A 19 -6.49 29.93 -17.22
CA ALA A 19 -7.93 29.67 -17.17
C ALA A 19 -8.30 28.34 -17.85
N HIS A 20 -7.45 27.90 -18.79
CA HIS A 20 -7.50 26.59 -19.41
C HIS A 20 -7.29 25.44 -18.42
N THR A 21 -6.22 25.42 -17.63
CA THR A 21 -5.97 24.35 -16.63
C THR A 21 -7.09 24.29 -15.60
N GLN A 22 -7.57 25.44 -15.11
CA GLN A 22 -8.69 25.52 -14.18
C GLN A 22 -9.95 24.85 -14.75
N ALA A 23 -10.28 25.13 -16.01
CA ALA A 23 -11.43 24.53 -16.69
C ALA A 23 -11.24 23.02 -16.92
N GLN A 24 -10.05 22.58 -17.33
CA GLN A 24 -9.75 21.16 -17.55
C GLN A 24 -9.79 20.36 -16.23
N MET A 25 -9.30 20.91 -15.12
CA MET A 25 -9.41 20.30 -13.80
C MET A 25 -10.87 20.04 -13.41
N ALA A 26 -11.77 21.02 -13.64
CA ALA A 26 -13.19 20.86 -13.38
C ALA A 26 -13.85 19.77 -14.26
N VAL A 27 -13.46 19.68 -15.54
CA VAL A 27 -13.93 18.62 -16.44
C VAL A 27 -13.45 17.25 -15.96
N LEU A 28 -12.18 17.12 -15.59
CA LEU A 28 -11.63 15.86 -15.06
C LEU A 28 -12.31 15.43 -13.76
N LEU A 29 -12.57 16.36 -12.83
CA LEU A 29 -13.33 16.07 -11.62
C LEU A 29 -14.68 15.42 -11.94
N GLN A 30 -15.43 15.99 -12.87
CA GLN A 30 -16.74 15.46 -13.27
C GLN A 30 -16.61 14.09 -13.96
N GLN A 31 -15.67 13.93 -14.89
CA GLN A 31 -15.46 12.68 -15.63
C GLN A 31 -15.03 11.52 -14.72
N GLN A 32 -14.21 11.82 -13.71
CA GLN A 32 -13.69 10.84 -12.77
C GLN A 32 -14.56 10.69 -11.50
N GLN A 33 -15.70 11.40 -11.43
CA GLN A 33 -16.64 11.38 -10.30
C GLN A 33 -15.97 11.74 -8.96
N LEU A 34 -15.06 12.71 -8.96
CA LEU A 34 -14.34 13.19 -7.78
C LEU A 34 -14.99 14.47 -7.23
N THR A 35 -14.89 14.68 -5.91
CA THR A 35 -15.58 15.78 -5.21
C THR A 35 -14.87 17.13 -5.37
N GLY A 36 -13.55 17.16 -5.19
CA GLY A 36 -12.76 18.38 -5.27
C GLY A 36 -11.27 18.11 -5.42
N VAL A 37 -10.55 19.10 -5.94
CA VAL A 37 -9.10 19.06 -6.17
C VAL A 37 -8.47 20.41 -5.83
N VAL A 38 -7.33 20.39 -5.14
CA VAL A 38 -6.39 21.51 -5.05
C VAL A 38 -5.07 21.13 -5.72
N TRP A 39 -4.36 22.10 -6.27
CA TRP A 39 -3.05 21.84 -6.87
C TRP A 39 -2.14 23.06 -6.81
N SER A 40 -0.84 22.82 -7.01
CA SER A 40 0.14 23.85 -7.26
C SER A 40 1.13 23.43 -8.34
N THR A 41 1.62 24.42 -9.10
CA THR A 41 2.73 24.27 -10.03
C THR A 41 3.86 25.20 -9.62
N VAL A 42 5.09 24.71 -9.76
CA VAL A 42 6.32 25.44 -9.45
C VAL A 42 7.16 25.48 -10.71
N THR A 43 7.58 26.69 -11.10
CA THR A 43 8.49 26.94 -12.21
C THR A 43 9.50 28.02 -11.81
N PRO A 44 10.55 28.28 -12.62
CA PRO A 44 11.47 29.38 -12.36
C PRO A 44 10.79 30.75 -12.28
N GLU A 45 9.64 30.92 -12.95
CA GLU A 45 8.87 32.17 -12.96
C GLU A 45 8.02 32.36 -11.68
N GLY A 46 7.77 31.31 -10.91
CA GLY A 46 7.04 31.40 -9.65
C GLY A 46 6.19 30.17 -9.31
N VAL A 47 5.28 30.36 -8.36
CA VAL A 47 4.33 29.35 -7.90
C VAL A 47 2.92 29.78 -8.28
N ARG A 48 2.11 28.82 -8.73
CA ARG A 48 0.67 29.02 -8.97
C ARG A 48 -0.13 27.98 -8.20
N THR A 49 -1.28 28.37 -7.64
CA THR A 49 -2.15 27.50 -6.82
C THR A 49 -3.59 27.59 -7.28
N GLY A 50 -4.31 26.46 -7.30
CA GLY A 50 -5.69 26.38 -7.79
C GLY A 50 -6.52 25.40 -6.99
N ALA A 51 -7.83 25.54 -7.12
CA ALA A 51 -8.80 24.62 -6.55
C ALA A 51 -10.07 24.54 -7.42
N ALA A 52 -10.72 23.38 -7.43
CA ALA A 52 -12.01 23.18 -8.08
C ALA A 52 -12.85 22.17 -7.28
N GLY A 53 -14.18 22.27 -7.42
CA GLY A 53 -15.12 21.36 -6.75
C GLY A 53 -15.52 21.78 -5.34
N ILE A 54 -15.88 20.80 -4.53
CA ILE A 54 -16.56 20.97 -3.24
C ILE A 54 -15.63 20.51 -2.10
N ALA A 55 -15.55 21.29 -1.02
CA ALA A 55 -14.79 20.96 0.18
C ALA A 55 -15.54 20.00 1.10
N ASP A 56 -16.86 20.13 1.18
CA ASP A 56 -17.76 19.30 1.99
C ASP A 56 -19.10 19.15 1.27
N SER A 57 -19.45 17.92 0.89
CA SER A 57 -20.69 17.63 0.17
C SER A 57 -21.95 17.70 1.04
N ASP A 58 -21.84 17.54 2.36
CA ASP A 58 -23.00 17.71 3.26
C ASP A 58 -23.34 19.19 3.40
N GLN A 59 -22.31 20.06 3.44
CA GLN A 59 -22.47 21.52 3.54
C GLN A 59 -22.56 22.23 2.18
N GLN A 60 -22.28 21.53 1.08
CA GLN A 60 -22.16 22.11 -0.27
C GLN A 60 -21.19 23.30 -0.34
N SER A 61 -20.12 23.27 0.46
CA SER A 61 -19.14 24.36 0.53
C SER A 61 -18.08 24.23 -0.56
N LEU A 62 -17.69 25.34 -1.19
CA LEU A 62 -16.69 25.31 -2.27
C LEU A 62 -15.28 25.04 -1.75
N LEU A 63 -14.51 24.25 -2.50
CA LEU A 63 -13.10 24.04 -2.24
C LEU A 63 -12.29 25.27 -2.68
N ARG A 64 -11.39 25.74 -1.80
CA ARG A 64 -10.51 26.88 -2.06
C ARG A 64 -9.04 26.45 -2.03
N ALA A 65 -8.18 27.21 -2.71
CA ALA A 65 -6.75 26.90 -2.80
C ALA A 65 -6.00 26.96 -1.44
N ASP A 66 -6.55 27.68 -0.46
CA ASP A 66 -6.05 27.79 0.91
C ASP A 66 -6.60 26.70 1.86
N HIS A 67 -7.47 25.81 1.37
CA HIS A 67 -7.92 24.68 2.17
C HIS A 67 -6.80 23.68 2.42
N LYS A 68 -6.85 23.10 3.62
CA LYS A 68 -5.98 22.04 4.08
C LYS A 68 -6.52 20.70 3.59
N MET A 69 -5.60 19.82 3.19
CA MET A 69 -5.88 18.47 2.70
C MET A 69 -5.05 17.47 3.49
N GLN A 70 -5.62 16.31 3.80
CA GLN A 70 -4.79 15.17 4.18
C GLN A 70 -4.13 14.57 2.93
N VAL A 71 -2.85 14.23 3.04
CA VAL A 71 -2.07 13.76 1.88
C VAL A 71 -1.51 12.35 2.04
N GLY A 72 -1.90 11.64 3.10
CA GLY A 72 -1.54 10.25 3.33
C GLY A 72 -0.03 10.03 3.26
N SER A 73 0.38 9.05 2.47
CA SER A 73 1.79 8.63 2.39
C SER A 73 2.78 9.67 1.85
N ILE A 74 2.35 10.85 1.37
CA ILE A 74 3.28 11.97 1.15
C ILE A 74 4.02 12.37 2.44
N ALA A 75 3.40 12.14 3.62
CA ALA A 75 4.04 12.31 4.93
C ALA A 75 5.43 11.66 5.01
N LYS A 76 5.62 10.51 4.34
CA LYS A 76 6.89 9.77 4.31
C LYS A 76 8.04 10.60 3.75
N THR A 77 7.81 11.37 2.68
CA THR A 77 8.87 12.22 2.15
C THR A 77 9.31 13.26 3.17
N LEU A 78 8.39 13.83 3.94
CA LEU A 78 8.74 14.79 4.97
C LEU A 78 9.44 14.14 6.17
N ILE A 79 9.01 12.95 6.60
CA ILE A 79 9.76 12.15 7.60
C ILE A 79 11.19 11.90 7.10
N ALA A 80 11.35 11.50 5.83
CA ALA A 80 12.65 11.26 5.24
C ALA A 80 13.52 12.52 5.27
N VAL A 81 13.01 13.68 4.88
CA VAL A 81 13.74 14.95 4.96
C VAL A 81 14.12 15.30 6.40
N GLY A 82 13.23 15.07 7.37
CA GLY A 82 13.54 15.26 8.79
C GLY A 82 14.69 14.37 9.28
N ILE A 83 14.74 13.12 8.84
CA ILE A 83 15.87 12.21 9.10
C ILE A 83 17.15 12.70 8.40
N LEU A 84 17.06 13.08 7.12
CA LEU A 84 18.21 13.61 6.37
C LEU A 84 18.75 14.92 6.99
N ARG A 85 17.91 15.68 7.69
CA ARG A 85 18.34 16.83 8.50
C ARG A 85 19.21 16.39 9.67
N LEU A 86 18.75 15.40 10.42
CA LEU A 86 19.54 14.83 11.52
C LEU A 86 20.86 14.21 11.03
N VAL A 87 20.87 13.61 9.83
CA VAL A 87 22.11 13.17 9.16
C VAL A 87 23.04 14.36 8.87
N SER A 88 22.50 15.43 8.28
CA SER A 88 23.25 16.63 7.91
C SER A 88 23.81 17.38 9.13
N GLU A 89 23.12 17.31 10.26
CA GLU A 89 23.56 17.83 11.56
C GLU A 89 24.59 16.91 12.25
N GLY A 90 24.93 15.76 11.66
CA GLY A 90 25.87 14.79 12.22
C GLY A 90 25.34 14.03 13.44
N LYS A 91 24.02 14.09 13.71
CA LYS A 91 23.39 13.42 14.86
C LYS A 91 23.18 11.92 14.65
N LEU A 92 23.11 11.48 13.39
CA LEU A 92 22.95 10.07 13.02
C LEU A 92 23.54 9.81 11.63
N SER A 93 23.78 8.54 11.30
CA SER A 93 24.23 8.13 9.95
C SER A 93 23.20 7.22 9.29
N LEU A 94 23.05 7.34 7.96
CA LEU A 94 22.22 6.44 7.15
C LEU A 94 22.61 4.97 7.29
N ASP A 95 23.87 4.70 7.60
CA ASP A 95 24.43 3.35 7.73
C ASP A 95 24.47 2.88 9.19
N SER A 96 23.82 3.62 10.11
CA SER A 96 23.68 3.19 11.51
C SER A 96 22.72 2.01 11.62
N PRO A 97 23.10 0.92 12.33
CA PRO A 97 22.17 -0.15 12.67
C PRO A 97 21.03 0.34 13.56
N LEU A 98 19.83 -0.16 13.31
CA LEU A 98 18.62 0.25 14.04
C LEU A 98 18.69 -0.09 15.55
N SER A 99 19.35 -1.20 15.91
CA SER A 99 19.55 -1.59 17.31
C SER A 99 20.38 -0.60 18.11
N VAL A 100 21.26 0.17 17.46
CA VAL A 100 22.02 1.26 18.08
C VAL A 100 21.15 2.52 18.23
N LEU A 101 20.27 2.78 17.27
CA LEU A 101 19.43 3.98 17.25
C LEU A 101 18.23 3.90 18.20
N LEU A 102 17.79 2.70 18.58
CA LEU A 102 16.62 2.48 19.44
C LEU A 102 16.96 1.48 20.56
N PRO A 103 17.85 1.82 21.50
CA PRO A 103 18.35 0.90 22.53
C PRO A 103 17.26 0.46 23.53
N ASP A 104 16.25 1.31 23.75
CA ASP A 104 15.14 1.05 24.68
C ASP A 104 14.04 0.18 24.07
N LEU A 105 14.09 -0.04 22.76
CA LEU A 105 13.31 -1.07 22.09
C LEU A 105 14.17 -2.31 21.98
N PRO A 106 13.65 -3.50 22.34
CA PRO A 106 14.38 -4.72 22.08
C PRO A 106 14.30 -5.02 20.58
N VAL A 107 14.97 -4.23 19.73
CA VAL A 107 14.90 -4.30 18.26
C VAL A 107 15.22 -5.71 17.78
N ASP A 108 16.16 -6.39 18.41
CA ASP A 108 16.53 -7.77 18.06
C ASP A 108 15.47 -8.81 18.47
N GLN A 109 14.62 -8.50 19.46
CA GLN A 109 13.46 -9.34 19.82
C GLN A 109 12.23 -8.98 18.99
N LEU A 110 12.10 -7.70 18.63
CA LEU A 110 11.01 -7.16 17.84
C LEU A 110 11.16 -7.50 16.36
N LEU A 111 12.39 -7.55 15.85
CA LEU A 111 12.72 -7.88 14.47
C LEU A 111 13.33 -9.28 14.41
N ASP A 112 12.57 -10.24 13.91
CA ASP A 112 13.12 -11.55 13.55
C ASP A 112 13.84 -11.38 12.20
N ASN A 113 15.14 -11.12 12.25
CA ASN A 113 16.02 -10.94 11.09
C ASN A 113 16.91 -12.19 10.88
N PRO A 114 16.56 -13.10 9.94
CA PRO A 114 17.39 -14.27 9.61
C PRO A 114 18.80 -13.92 9.11
N TRP A 115 19.03 -12.69 8.68
CA TRP A 115 20.30 -12.21 8.11
C TRP A 115 21.11 -11.34 9.07
N ALA A 116 20.72 -11.24 10.36
CA ALA A 116 21.31 -10.28 11.30
C ALA A 116 22.84 -10.36 11.42
N ALA A 117 23.43 -11.56 11.30
CA ALA A 117 24.87 -11.77 11.38
C ALA A 117 25.64 -11.16 10.20
N GLU A 118 25.01 -11.08 9.01
CA GLU A 118 25.64 -10.54 7.80
C GLU A 118 25.17 -9.12 7.50
N GLN A 119 23.91 -8.81 7.79
CA GLN A 119 23.21 -7.62 7.32
C GLN A 119 22.16 -7.20 8.37
N PRO A 120 22.54 -6.38 9.36
CA PRO A 120 21.58 -5.75 10.26
C PRO A 120 20.67 -4.78 9.48
N VAL A 121 19.53 -4.43 10.09
CA VAL A 121 18.67 -3.39 9.52
C VAL A 121 19.32 -2.04 9.79
N LEU A 122 19.70 -1.33 8.72
CA LEU A 122 20.24 0.02 8.78
C LEU A 122 19.12 1.06 8.64
N LEU A 123 19.36 2.29 9.10
CA LEU A 123 18.42 3.40 8.96
C LEU A 123 17.99 3.63 7.49
N ARG A 124 18.94 3.58 6.55
CA ARG A 124 18.64 3.69 5.12
C ARG A 124 17.65 2.65 4.61
N HIS A 125 17.65 1.45 5.18
CA HIS A 125 16.75 0.39 4.72
C HIS A 125 15.29 0.72 5.04
N LEU A 126 15.03 1.47 6.10
CA LEU A 126 13.69 1.97 6.40
C LEU A 126 13.27 3.06 5.41
N LEU A 127 14.18 4.02 5.16
CA LEU A 127 13.96 5.12 4.23
C LEU A 127 13.72 4.65 2.78
N ASP A 128 14.43 3.61 2.35
CA ASP A 128 14.39 3.07 0.99
C ASP A 128 13.28 2.03 0.80
N HIS A 129 12.51 1.70 1.84
CA HIS A 129 11.61 0.54 1.84
C HIS A 129 12.32 -0.78 1.50
N THR A 130 13.55 -0.98 1.96
CA THR A 130 14.34 -2.19 1.70
C THR A 130 14.68 -2.98 2.97
N SER A 131 14.06 -2.65 4.11
CA SER A 131 14.28 -3.35 5.38
C SER A 131 13.75 -4.78 5.42
N GLY A 132 12.84 -5.14 4.51
CA GLY A 132 12.15 -6.43 4.51
C GLY A 132 11.02 -6.54 5.54
N LEU A 133 10.69 -5.44 6.23
CA LEU A 133 9.53 -5.37 7.13
C LEU A 133 8.23 -5.54 6.35
N ASP A 134 7.24 -6.10 7.04
CA ASP A 134 5.87 -6.17 6.54
C ASP A 134 5.22 -4.78 6.48
N ASP A 135 4.17 -4.62 5.68
CA ASP A 135 3.57 -3.31 5.44
C ASP A 135 2.73 -2.83 6.62
N VAL A 136 1.59 -3.49 6.83
CA VAL A 136 0.58 -3.17 7.83
C VAL A 136 -0.17 -4.43 8.30
N ARG A 137 -0.86 -4.32 9.43
CA ARG A 137 -1.92 -5.22 9.89
C ARG A 137 -3.25 -4.47 9.88
N LEU A 138 -4.36 -5.19 9.73
CA LEU A 138 -5.69 -4.56 9.68
C LEU A 138 -5.99 -3.75 10.94
N TRP A 139 -5.63 -4.22 12.13
CA TRP A 139 -5.84 -3.49 13.39
C TRP A 139 -5.06 -2.18 13.50
N GLN A 140 -3.99 -2.01 12.73
CA GLN A 140 -3.19 -0.78 12.74
C GLN A 140 -3.81 0.34 11.88
N VAL A 141 -4.55 -0.04 10.84
CA VAL A 141 -5.08 0.88 9.81
C VAL A 141 -6.59 1.05 9.94
N PHE A 142 -7.32 -0.05 10.14
CA PHE A 142 -8.76 -0.10 10.32
C PHE A 142 -9.10 -0.27 11.80
N SER A 143 -8.73 0.74 12.59
CA SER A 143 -9.16 0.86 13.97
C SER A 143 -9.40 2.31 14.37
N LEU A 144 -10.46 2.54 15.13
CA LEU A 144 -10.82 3.78 15.79
C LEU A 144 -10.29 3.86 17.24
N ARG A 145 -9.45 2.91 17.67
CA ARG A 145 -8.85 2.89 19.01
C ARG A 145 -7.65 3.82 19.16
N ALA A 146 -7.03 4.21 18.05
CA ALA A 146 -5.95 5.18 18.08
C ALA A 146 -6.50 6.53 18.56
N THR A 147 -5.71 7.25 19.36
CA THR A 147 -5.98 8.63 19.73
C THR A 147 -4.97 9.55 19.02
N PRO A 148 -5.24 10.87 18.94
CA PRO A 148 -4.30 11.83 18.37
C PRO A 148 -2.88 11.74 18.92
N ASP A 149 -2.75 11.30 20.18
CA ASP A 149 -1.50 11.24 20.94
C ASP A 149 -1.09 9.81 21.31
N SER A 150 -1.65 8.78 20.66
CA SER A 150 -1.23 7.39 20.84
C SER A 150 0.31 7.27 20.65
N PRO A 151 1.04 6.74 21.65
CA PRO A 151 2.48 6.47 21.52
C PRO A 151 2.77 5.59 20.30
N LEU A 152 3.84 5.89 19.55
CA LEU A 152 4.22 5.10 18.38
C LEU A 152 4.51 3.64 18.71
N SER A 153 4.91 3.33 19.95
CA SER A 153 5.08 1.96 20.44
C SER A 153 3.79 1.13 20.44
N GLN A 154 2.61 1.75 20.44
CA GLN A 154 1.33 1.05 20.31
C GLN A 154 1.07 0.49 18.90
N ALA A 155 1.88 0.88 17.90
CA ALA A 155 1.88 0.23 16.59
C ALA A 155 2.40 -1.21 16.63
N PHE A 156 3.04 -1.63 17.74
CA PHE A 156 3.53 -2.98 17.94
C PHE A 156 2.62 -3.74 18.91
N LYS A 157 2.38 -5.01 18.61
CA LYS A 157 1.65 -5.88 19.53
C LYS A 157 2.65 -6.48 20.53
N PRO A 158 2.42 -6.33 21.86
CA PRO A 158 3.31 -6.89 22.85
C PRO A 158 3.52 -8.40 22.66
N GLY A 159 4.77 -8.85 22.79
CA GLY A 159 5.14 -10.27 22.68
C GLY A 159 5.11 -10.83 21.26
N THR A 160 5.06 -9.99 20.22
CA THR A 160 5.15 -10.43 18.83
C THR A 160 6.42 -9.90 18.17
N SER A 161 7.07 -10.75 17.36
CA SER A 161 8.17 -10.36 16.49
C SER A 161 7.66 -10.14 15.06
N MET A 162 8.27 -9.20 14.36
CA MET A 162 8.10 -8.96 12.94
C MET A 162 9.22 -9.64 12.19
N ARG A 163 8.90 -10.76 11.55
CA ARG A 163 9.85 -11.47 10.70
C ARG A 163 10.12 -10.70 9.42
N LEU A 164 11.40 -10.45 9.15
CA LEU A 164 11.83 -9.87 7.88
C LEU A 164 11.66 -10.89 6.76
N ARG A 165 11.16 -10.42 5.61
CA ARG A 165 10.78 -11.27 4.48
C ARG A 165 11.77 -11.23 3.32
N THR A 166 12.69 -10.28 3.35
CA THR A 166 13.80 -10.14 2.41
C THR A 166 15.05 -9.68 3.15
N LYS A 167 16.23 -10.07 2.65
CA LYS A 167 17.51 -9.57 3.16
C LYS A 167 17.52 -8.02 3.10
N PRO A 168 17.86 -7.32 4.20
CA PRO A 168 17.85 -5.86 4.18
C PRO A 168 18.73 -5.26 3.09
N GLY A 169 18.20 -4.30 2.35
CA GLY A 169 18.85 -3.64 1.21
C GLY A 169 18.64 -4.34 -0.14
N SER A 170 18.23 -5.62 -0.18
CA SER A 170 18.21 -6.37 -1.45
C SER A 170 17.03 -6.03 -2.35
N ARG A 171 15.83 -5.82 -1.79
CA ARG A 171 14.61 -5.58 -2.57
C ARG A 171 13.71 -4.57 -1.92
N LEU A 172 12.95 -3.86 -2.75
CA LEU A 172 11.88 -3.00 -2.28
C LEU A 172 10.72 -3.84 -1.75
N SER A 173 10.33 -3.56 -0.51
CA SER A 173 9.14 -4.03 0.19
C SER A 173 8.55 -2.84 0.95
N TYR A 174 7.53 -2.21 0.36
CA TYR A 174 6.88 -1.03 0.94
C TYR A 174 6.41 -1.33 2.38
N SER A 175 6.74 -0.42 3.31
CA SER A 175 6.39 -0.61 4.72
C SER A 175 6.02 0.69 5.42
N ASN A 176 4.75 0.81 5.79
CA ASN A 176 4.26 1.85 6.71
C ASN A 176 4.84 1.67 8.11
N MET A 177 4.99 0.43 8.58
CA MET A 177 5.70 0.13 9.83
C MET A 177 7.13 0.67 9.84
N GLY A 178 7.87 0.53 8.73
CA GLY A 178 9.22 1.07 8.60
C GLY A 178 9.29 2.59 8.82
N TYR A 179 8.32 3.34 8.29
CA TYR A 179 8.23 4.79 8.52
C TYR A 179 7.74 5.15 9.93
N THR A 180 6.93 4.30 10.55
CA THR A 180 6.57 4.48 11.97
C THR A 180 7.81 4.35 12.86
N VAL A 181 8.69 3.38 12.56
CA VAL A 181 9.99 3.25 13.22
C VAL A 181 10.88 4.47 12.98
N LEU A 182 10.88 5.06 11.77
CA LEU A 182 11.60 6.32 11.52
C LEU A 182 11.10 7.46 12.40
N GLY A 183 9.79 7.55 12.64
CA GLY A 183 9.23 8.49 13.62
C GLY A 183 9.81 8.27 15.02
N MET A 184 9.91 7.02 15.47
CA MET A 184 10.54 6.68 16.77
C MET A 184 12.02 7.02 16.81
N VAL A 185 12.75 6.87 15.70
CA VAL A 185 14.16 7.29 15.60
C VAL A 185 14.28 8.81 15.79
N ILE A 186 13.37 9.60 15.20
CA ILE A 186 13.32 11.04 15.43
C ILE A 186 13.09 11.32 16.93
N GLU A 187 12.13 10.63 17.56
CA GLU A 187 11.84 10.81 18.99
C GLU A 187 13.04 10.49 19.88
N GLN A 188 13.72 9.38 19.59
CA GLN A 188 14.88 8.95 20.37
C GLN A 188 16.06 9.92 20.23
N VAL A 189 16.34 10.40 19.01
CA VAL A 189 17.52 11.25 18.75
C VAL A 189 17.28 12.70 19.17
N SER A 190 16.05 13.21 19.03
CA SER A 190 15.72 14.59 19.42
C SER A 190 15.35 14.74 20.90
N GLY A 191 14.83 13.68 21.54
CA GLY A 191 14.19 13.76 22.85
C GLY A 191 12.80 14.40 22.83
N GLU A 192 12.24 14.63 21.63
CA GLU A 192 10.96 15.28 21.42
C GLU A 192 10.03 14.40 20.58
N ARG A 193 8.72 14.55 20.78
CA ARG A 193 7.72 13.99 19.87
C ARG A 193 8.03 14.36 18.42
N TYR A 194 7.98 13.38 17.52
CA TYR A 194 8.41 13.58 16.13
C TYR A 194 7.64 14.71 15.44
N GLU A 195 6.36 14.89 15.77
CA GLU A 195 5.52 15.96 15.22
C GLU A 195 6.06 17.33 15.61
N ARG A 196 6.40 17.51 16.90
CA ARG A 196 6.95 18.78 17.40
C ARG A 196 8.32 19.06 16.81
N TYR A 197 9.17 18.04 16.77
CA TYR A 197 10.48 18.17 16.15
C TYR A 197 10.34 18.61 14.69
N LEU A 198 9.49 17.96 13.89
CA LEU A 198 9.34 18.32 12.48
C LEU A 198 8.61 19.65 12.27
N GLU A 199 7.68 20.04 13.14
CA GLU A 199 7.08 21.37 13.08
C GLU A 199 8.13 22.46 13.27
N GLN A 200 8.96 22.35 14.33
CA GLN A 200 9.99 23.35 14.66
C GLN A 200 11.22 23.30 13.75
N HIS A 201 11.63 22.09 13.36
CA HIS A 201 12.88 21.82 12.65
C HIS A 201 12.67 21.42 11.19
N LEU A 202 11.47 21.57 10.62
CA LEU A 202 11.29 21.39 9.18
C LEU A 202 10.25 22.35 8.64
N LEU A 203 9.04 22.33 9.17
CA LEU A 203 7.94 23.12 8.62
C LEU A 203 8.15 24.63 8.84
N GLN A 204 8.48 25.06 10.05
CA GLN A 204 8.72 26.48 10.35
C GLN A 204 9.89 27.07 9.56
N PRO A 205 11.09 26.45 9.47
CA PRO A 205 12.18 26.94 8.64
C PRO A 205 11.81 27.01 7.15
N LEU A 206 10.98 26.07 6.65
CA LEU A 206 10.50 26.11 5.26
C LEU A 206 9.30 27.04 5.05
N GLN A 207 8.83 27.71 6.10
CA GLN A 207 7.65 28.59 6.11
C GLN A 207 6.33 27.89 5.74
N MET A 208 6.24 26.58 6.02
CA MET A 208 5.03 25.78 5.82
C MET A 208 4.09 25.91 7.03
N PHE A 209 3.57 27.12 7.26
CA PHE A 209 2.81 27.45 8.48
C PHE A 209 1.38 26.89 8.52
N ASP A 210 0.85 26.46 7.38
CA ASP A 210 -0.48 25.84 7.28
C ASP A 210 -0.42 24.31 7.20
N SER A 211 0.76 23.74 7.50
CA SER A 211 1.04 22.32 7.51
C SER A 211 1.26 21.80 8.93
N SER A 212 0.86 20.56 9.20
CA SER A 212 1.08 19.93 10.51
C SER A 212 1.15 18.41 10.41
N PHE A 213 1.99 17.83 11.27
CA PHE A 213 2.02 16.39 11.56
C PHE A 213 1.05 15.99 12.67
N GLY A 214 0.53 16.96 13.42
CA GLY A 214 -0.53 16.77 14.40
C GLY A 214 -1.85 16.34 13.75
N PHE A 215 -2.71 15.72 14.54
CA PHE A 215 -4.04 15.35 14.09
C PHE A 215 -4.91 16.60 13.95
N ILE A 216 -5.46 16.82 12.77
CA ILE A 216 -6.43 17.88 12.47
C ILE A 216 -7.73 17.21 12.04
N THR A 217 -8.86 17.71 12.56
CA THR A 217 -10.19 17.13 12.33
C THR A 217 -11.21 18.17 11.87
N GLN A 218 -12.25 17.71 11.18
CA GLN A 218 -13.45 18.50 10.87
C GLN A 218 -14.48 18.46 12.01
N GLN A 219 -14.24 17.68 13.06
CA GLN A 219 -15.20 17.44 14.15
C GLN A 219 -14.96 18.34 15.36
N GLU A 220 -16.05 18.88 15.93
CA GLU A 220 -16.04 19.67 17.16
C GLU A 220 -15.57 18.85 18.38
N PRO A 221 -14.96 19.49 19.40
CA PRO A 221 -14.69 20.93 19.55
C PRO A 221 -13.37 21.40 18.93
N ALA A 222 -12.64 20.51 18.25
CA ALA A 222 -11.31 20.78 17.70
C ALA A 222 -11.32 20.95 16.17
N ALA A 223 -12.48 21.34 15.61
CA ALA A 223 -12.67 21.45 14.18
C ALA A 223 -11.76 22.53 13.57
N ASP A 224 -11.04 22.18 12.51
CA ASP A 224 -10.36 23.16 11.66
C ASP A 224 -11.25 23.48 10.45
N PRO A 225 -11.79 24.72 10.35
CA PRO A 225 -12.71 25.08 9.28
C PRO A 225 -12.06 25.17 7.89
N ARG A 226 -10.72 25.11 7.80
CA ARG A 226 -10.01 25.04 6.52
C ARG A 226 -9.71 23.61 6.08
N LEU A 227 -9.89 22.60 6.92
CA LEU A 227 -9.70 21.21 6.52
C LEU A 227 -10.89 20.76 5.67
N ALA A 228 -10.62 20.41 4.40
CA ALA A 228 -11.64 19.83 3.53
C ALA A 228 -12.15 18.51 4.11
N MET A 229 -13.43 18.19 3.91
CA MET A 229 -14.01 16.89 4.25
C MET A 229 -13.54 15.84 3.23
N GLY A 230 -13.19 14.64 3.68
CA GLY A 230 -12.85 13.53 2.80
C GLY A 230 -14.11 12.88 2.22
N HIS A 231 -14.01 12.24 1.06
CA HIS A 231 -15.15 11.58 0.43
C HIS A 231 -14.80 10.21 -0.17
N PHE A 232 -15.75 9.28 -0.15
CA PHE A 232 -15.72 8.04 -0.92
C PHE A 232 -16.65 8.14 -2.14
N GLU A 233 -16.92 7.01 -2.79
CA GLU A 233 -17.87 6.91 -3.90
C GLU A 233 -19.21 7.59 -3.57
N ASN A 234 -19.81 8.22 -4.59
CA ASN A 234 -21.08 8.94 -4.48
C ASN A 234 -21.07 10.10 -3.47
N ASN A 235 -19.90 10.71 -3.22
CA ASN A 235 -19.71 11.81 -2.26
C ASN A 235 -20.11 11.44 -0.83
N VAL A 236 -19.94 10.19 -0.41
CA VAL A 236 -20.13 9.83 1.00
C VAL A 236 -19.02 10.48 1.83
N THR A 237 -19.38 11.36 2.77
CA THR A 237 -18.42 12.08 3.62
C THR A 237 -17.68 11.15 4.58
N GLN A 238 -16.41 11.46 4.81
CA GLN A 238 -15.52 10.75 5.73
C GLN A 238 -14.65 11.75 6.47
N ALA A 239 -14.97 11.96 7.75
CA ALA A 239 -14.14 12.75 8.65
C ALA A 239 -12.80 12.04 8.90
N THR A 240 -11.76 12.83 9.19
CA THR A 240 -10.45 12.26 9.50
C THR A 240 -10.48 11.50 10.82
N VAL A 241 -9.75 10.39 10.90
CA VAL A 241 -9.61 9.60 12.12
C VAL A 241 -8.15 9.50 12.53
N PRO A 242 -7.84 9.46 13.85
CA PRO A 242 -6.50 9.15 14.31
C PRO A 242 -6.09 7.75 13.84
N MET A 243 -4.78 7.53 13.69
CA MET A 243 -4.24 6.25 13.24
C MET A 243 -3.06 5.82 14.09
N PHE A 244 -2.71 4.53 14.12
CA PHE A 244 -1.51 4.06 14.84
C PHE A 244 -0.22 4.40 14.09
N LEU A 245 -0.23 4.31 12.76
CA LEU A 245 0.96 4.47 11.90
C LEU A 245 1.15 5.92 11.44
N ARG A 246 1.08 6.86 12.38
CA ARG A 246 1.01 8.32 12.10
C ARG A 246 2.17 8.84 11.25
N PRO A 247 3.45 8.51 11.50
CA PRO A 247 4.56 8.97 10.65
C PRO A 247 4.45 8.52 9.20
N ALA A 248 3.71 7.43 8.93
CA ALA A 248 3.57 6.89 7.58
C ALA A 248 2.46 7.58 6.77
N GLY A 249 1.51 8.28 7.39
CA GLY A 249 0.32 8.77 6.67
C GLY A 249 -0.37 10.01 7.22
N GLN A 250 -0.07 10.44 8.45
CA GLN A 250 -0.67 11.63 9.05
C GLN A 250 0.15 12.86 8.70
N PHE A 251 -0.34 13.61 7.72
CA PHE A 251 0.15 14.94 7.40
C PHE A 251 -0.97 15.72 6.71
N THR A 252 -1.19 16.94 7.19
CA THR A 252 -2.16 17.89 6.64
C THR A 252 -1.41 19.11 6.13
N THR A 253 -1.72 19.57 4.92
CA THR A 253 -1.00 20.66 4.24
C THR A 253 -1.91 21.43 3.29
N THR A 254 -1.44 22.57 2.77
CA THR A 254 -2.05 23.31 1.66
C THR A 254 -1.24 23.14 0.37
N ALA A 255 -1.82 23.55 -0.77
CA ALA A 255 -1.12 23.57 -2.05
C ALA A 255 0.07 24.56 -2.06
N ALA A 256 -0.05 25.67 -1.34
CA ALA A 256 0.99 26.69 -1.21
C ALA A 256 2.20 26.17 -0.40
N ASP A 257 1.95 25.53 0.74
CA ASP A 257 3.02 24.98 1.57
C ASP A 257 3.77 23.85 0.85
N MET A 258 3.04 22.97 0.14
CA MET A 258 3.68 21.93 -0.68
C MET A 258 4.53 22.52 -1.80
N ALA A 259 4.16 23.67 -2.37
CA ALA A 259 5.00 24.35 -3.34
C ALA A 259 6.34 24.83 -2.74
N LEU A 260 6.33 25.30 -1.48
CA LEU A 260 7.56 25.64 -0.74
C LEU A 260 8.43 24.40 -0.52
N PHE A 261 7.81 23.29 -0.13
CA PHE A 261 8.51 22.03 0.12
C PHE A 261 9.16 21.46 -1.15
N VAL A 262 8.42 21.34 -2.26
CA VAL A 262 8.98 20.79 -3.50
C VAL A 262 10.03 21.70 -4.11
N ARG A 263 9.92 23.03 -3.94
CA ARG A 263 10.96 23.98 -4.32
C ARG A 263 12.25 23.76 -3.52
N PHE A 264 12.13 23.53 -2.21
CA PHE A 264 13.27 23.18 -1.37
C PHE A 264 13.93 21.86 -1.82
N LEU A 265 13.15 20.83 -2.11
CA LEU A 265 13.67 19.53 -2.59
C LEU A 265 14.44 19.61 -3.92
N MET A 266 14.18 20.61 -4.76
CA MET A 266 14.91 20.86 -6.02
C MET A 266 16.13 21.77 -5.87
N SER A 267 16.39 22.28 -4.65
CA SER A 267 17.52 23.18 -4.36
C SER A 267 18.78 22.40 -3.97
N ASP A 268 19.90 23.12 -3.81
CA ASP A 268 21.13 22.59 -3.20
C ASP A 268 21.06 22.49 -1.67
N GLY A 269 19.87 22.24 -1.12
CA GLY A 269 19.65 22.09 0.32
C GLY A 269 19.69 23.40 1.10
N VAL A 270 19.58 24.55 0.43
CA VAL A 270 19.52 25.88 1.06
C VAL A 270 18.07 26.38 1.05
N ILE A 271 17.63 26.96 2.17
CA ILE A 271 16.28 27.51 2.28
C ILE A 271 16.16 28.76 1.39
N HIS A 272 15.07 28.84 0.61
CA HIS A 272 14.94 29.83 -0.46
C HIS A 272 15.06 31.29 0.00
N HIS A 273 14.46 31.66 1.12
CA HIS A 273 14.52 33.04 1.62
C HIS A 273 15.88 33.39 2.24
N GLU A 274 16.72 32.41 2.56
CA GLU A 274 18.09 32.57 3.04
C GLU A 274 19.10 32.66 1.87
N MET A 275 18.66 32.41 0.62
CA MET A 275 19.54 32.44 -0.55
C MET A 275 20.24 33.79 -0.73
N ASN A 276 19.66 34.90 -0.30
CA ASN A 276 20.24 36.23 -0.48
C ASN A 276 21.35 36.58 0.54
N ASP A 277 21.49 35.81 1.63
CA ASP A 277 22.57 36.00 2.61
C ASP A 277 23.77 35.09 2.28
N ILE A 278 24.62 35.57 1.37
CA ILE A 278 25.81 34.84 0.88
C ILE A 278 26.78 34.50 2.03
N SER A 279 26.77 35.28 3.13
CA SER A 279 27.71 35.12 4.23
C SER A 279 27.39 33.96 5.18
N ASN A 280 26.15 33.44 5.15
CA ASN A 280 25.67 32.40 6.07
C ASN A 280 24.99 31.21 5.36
N ARG A 281 25.30 30.97 4.07
CA ARG A 281 24.76 29.84 3.26
C ARG A 281 25.30 28.49 3.72
N LYS A 282 24.88 28.02 4.89
CA LYS A 282 25.06 26.61 5.28
C LYS A 282 23.89 25.79 4.73
N PRO A 283 24.14 24.63 4.11
CA PRO A 283 23.07 23.75 3.66
C PRO A 283 22.25 23.28 4.87
N PHE A 284 20.93 23.46 4.80
CA PHE A 284 19.95 22.92 5.74
C PHE A 284 19.90 21.39 5.67
N ILE A 285 20.02 20.84 4.45
CA ILE A 285 20.26 19.42 4.18
C ILE A 285 21.47 19.35 3.24
N ALA A 286 22.38 18.41 3.48
CA ALA A 286 23.53 18.23 2.60
C ALA A 286 23.09 17.99 1.13
N PRO A 287 23.63 18.72 0.14
CA PRO A 287 23.14 18.69 -1.24
C PRO A 287 23.17 17.29 -1.88
N GLU A 288 24.15 16.46 -1.52
CA GLU A 288 24.26 15.07 -1.95
C GLU A 288 23.10 14.19 -1.46
N LEU A 289 22.57 14.46 -0.26
CA LEU A 289 21.45 13.69 0.30
C LEU A 289 20.15 14.02 -0.43
N LEU A 290 19.88 15.30 -0.72
CA LEU A 290 18.72 15.69 -1.55
C LEU A 290 18.82 15.12 -2.96
N ARG A 291 20.00 15.20 -3.58
CA ARG A 291 20.22 14.64 -4.93
C ARG A 291 20.05 13.13 -4.95
N ALA A 292 20.36 12.42 -3.87
CA ALA A 292 20.16 10.98 -3.75
C ALA A 292 18.68 10.56 -3.57
N MET A 293 17.78 11.46 -3.15
CA MET A 293 16.36 11.13 -3.03
C MET A 293 15.78 10.69 -4.38
N GLY A 294 15.11 9.54 -4.40
CA GLY A 294 14.58 8.90 -5.59
C GLY A 294 15.62 8.11 -6.41
N GLN A 295 16.90 8.09 -6.05
CA GLN A 295 17.93 7.36 -6.80
C GLN A 295 18.29 6.04 -6.09
N PRO A 296 17.62 4.92 -6.40
CA PRO A 296 17.97 3.63 -5.80
C PRO A 296 19.34 3.18 -6.27
N THR A 297 20.18 2.70 -5.34
CA THR A 297 21.53 2.19 -5.63
C THR A 297 21.80 0.82 -5.00
N THR A 298 21.03 0.43 -3.99
CA THR A 298 21.31 -0.73 -3.14
C THR A 298 20.54 -1.99 -3.53
N THR A 299 19.37 -1.85 -4.15
CA THR A 299 18.54 -3.00 -4.52
C THR A 299 19.17 -3.83 -5.64
N GLU A 300 18.85 -5.12 -5.68
CA GLU A 300 19.26 -6.04 -6.76
C GLU A 300 18.88 -5.47 -8.13
N ALA A 301 17.70 -4.86 -8.24
CA ALA A 301 17.20 -4.23 -9.46
C ALA A 301 18.04 -3.01 -9.88
N ALA A 302 18.40 -2.14 -8.92
CA ALA A 302 19.24 -0.98 -9.18
C ALA A 302 20.67 -1.37 -9.56
N GLN A 303 21.25 -2.35 -8.86
CA GLN A 303 22.57 -2.91 -9.19
C GLN A 303 22.59 -3.56 -10.58
N ALA A 304 21.44 -4.09 -11.04
CA ALA A 304 21.27 -4.62 -12.38
C ALA A 304 20.96 -3.55 -13.45
N GLY A 305 20.99 -2.26 -13.09
CA GLY A 305 20.91 -1.13 -14.02
C GLY A 305 19.53 -0.48 -14.16
N LEU A 306 18.53 -0.85 -13.35
CA LEU A 306 17.26 -0.11 -13.32
C LEU A 306 17.39 1.19 -12.52
N ILE A 307 17.06 2.29 -13.17
CA ILE A 307 16.95 3.60 -12.52
C ILE A 307 15.59 3.80 -11.82
N ALA A 308 14.57 3.04 -12.22
CA ALA A 308 13.26 3.09 -11.61
C ALA A 308 13.30 2.41 -10.23
N GLY A 309 12.64 3.02 -9.24
CA GLY A 309 12.56 2.49 -7.88
C GLY A 309 12.33 3.57 -6.85
N TYR A 310 12.70 3.28 -5.60
CA TYR A 310 12.50 4.17 -4.45
C TYR A 310 13.80 4.34 -3.68
N ALA A 311 14.08 5.57 -3.26
CA ALA A 311 15.17 5.85 -2.32
C ALA A 311 14.86 7.11 -1.52
N LEU A 312 15.21 7.08 -0.23
CA LEU A 312 15.17 8.22 0.68
C LEU A 312 13.88 9.05 0.59
N GLY A 313 12.72 8.39 0.58
CA GLY A 313 11.42 9.07 0.60
C GLY A 313 10.83 9.50 -0.74
N LEU A 314 11.44 9.15 -1.89
CA LEU A 314 10.91 9.44 -3.22
C LEU A 314 10.98 8.24 -4.16
N ASN A 315 10.02 8.15 -5.09
CA ASN A 315 10.08 7.26 -6.24
C ASN A 315 10.78 7.97 -7.41
N ASN A 316 11.57 7.27 -8.22
CA ASN A 316 11.95 7.72 -9.56
C ASN A 316 11.07 7.04 -10.61
N ARG A 317 10.22 7.83 -11.27
CA ARG A 317 9.13 7.35 -12.12
C ARG A 317 9.22 7.89 -13.54
N ASP A 318 9.14 6.98 -14.48
CA ASP A 318 8.97 7.22 -15.91
C ASP A 318 7.46 7.20 -16.25
N ARG A 319 6.85 8.37 -16.44
CA ARG A 319 5.42 8.54 -16.74
C ARG A 319 5.19 9.72 -17.68
N HIS A 320 4.22 9.60 -18.58
CA HIS A 320 3.81 10.67 -19.51
C HIS A 320 4.96 11.24 -20.37
N GLY A 321 5.98 10.42 -20.68
CA GLY A 321 7.14 10.81 -21.49
C GLY A 321 8.18 11.64 -20.73
N VAL A 322 8.12 11.69 -19.40
CA VAL A 322 9.08 12.38 -18.53
C VAL A 322 9.51 11.48 -17.37
N ILE A 323 10.69 11.76 -16.81
CA ILE A 323 11.20 11.09 -15.62
C ILE A 323 11.12 12.09 -14.47
N GLY A 324 10.34 11.76 -13.45
CA GLY A 324 10.13 12.62 -12.28
C GLY A 324 10.40 11.88 -10.99
N ARG A 325 10.80 12.64 -9.96
CA ARG A 325 10.87 12.13 -8.58
C ARG A 325 9.55 12.44 -7.90
N CYS A 326 8.81 11.42 -7.50
CA CYS A 326 7.42 11.58 -7.09
C CYS A 326 7.09 10.82 -5.80
N HIS A 327 6.01 11.23 -5.15
CA HIS A 327 5.37 10.42 -4.12
C HIS A 327 3.86 10.58 -4.14
N VAL A 328 3.15 9.45 -4.18
CA VAL A 328 1.69 9.37 -4.09
C VAL A 328 1.30 9.11 -2.63
N GLY A 329 0.18 9.65 -2.20
CA GLY A 329 -0.40 9.35 -0.90
C GLY A 329 -1.91 9.15 -0.98
N THR A 330 -2.39 8.21 -0.17
CA THR A 330 -3.81 7.93 0.03
C THR A 330 -4.05 7.78 1.52
N THR A 331 -5.19 8.29 1.98
CA THR A 331 -5.77 8.05 3.30
C THR A 331 -7.30 8.09 3.15
N PHE A 332 -8.05 7.79 4.20
CA PHE A 332 -9.51 7.67 4.12
C PHE A 332 -10.17 8.93 3.57
N GLY A 333 -10.70 8.82 2.34
CA GLY A 333 -11.38 9.92 1.65
C GLY A 333 -10.48 10.96 1.02
N PHE A 334 -9.15 10.74 0.94
CA PHE A 334 -8.20 11.67 0.31
C PHE A 334 -7.14 10.95 -0.51
N ARG A 335 -6.74 11.59 -1.61
CA ARG A 335 -5.64 11.14 -2.45
C ARG A 335 -4.80 12.32 -2.91
N ALA A 336 -3.49 12.15 -3.00
CA ALA A 336 -2.57 13.20 -3.38
C ALA A 336 -1.35 12.66 -4.12
N ASN A 337 -0.71 13.53 -4.88
CA ASN A 337 0.54 13.26 -5.56
C ASN A 337 1.38 14.54 -5.65
N PHE A 338 2.70 14.40 -5.63
CA PHE A 338 3.58 15.43 -6.14
C PHE A 338 4.70 14.80 -6.95
N CYS A 339 5.21 15.56 -7.90
CA CYS A 339 6.38 15.20 -8.69
C CYS A 339 7.28 16.43 -8.86
N LEU A 340 8.58 16.20 -8.79
CA LEU A 340 9.60 17.20 -9.06
C LEU A 340 10.55 16.76 -10.18
N PHE A 341 11.00 17.72 -10.95
CA PHE A 341 11.84 17.59 -12.14
C PHE A 341 13.04 18.54 -11.96
N PRO A 342 14.07 18.13 -11.18
CA PRO A 342 15.15 19.01 -10.75
C PRO A 342 15.90 19.67 -11.90
N GLU A 343 16.13 18.91 -12.99
CA GLU A 343 16.86 19.39 -14.17
C GLU A 343 16.10 20.52 -14.89
N ALA A 344 14.77 20.50 -14.81
CA ALA A 344 13.91 21.53 -15.38
C ALA A 344 13.54 22.64 -14.37
N GLN A 345 13.91 22.49 -13.08
CA GLN A 345 13.47 23.34 -11.97
C GLN A 345 11.95 23.52 -11.93
N LYS A 346 11.22 22.42 -12.16
CA LYS A 346 9.76 22.39 -12.24
C LYS A 346 9.18 21.31 -11.34
N ALA A 347 8.01 21.56 -10.77
CA ALA A 347 7.30 20.58 -9.96
C ALA A 347 5.78 20.83 -9.98
N PHE A 348 5.01 19.82 -9.59
CA PHE A 348 3.60 19.96 -9.26
C PHE A 348 3.24 19.23 -7.97
N PHE A 349 2.19 19.69 -7.32
CA PHE A 349 1.46 18.99 -6.26
C PHE A 349 -0.03 19.01 -6.61
N VAL A 350 -0.74 17.92 -6.32
CA VAL A 350 -2.18 17.79 -6.50
C VAL A 350 -2.75 16.96 -5.36
N ALA A 351 -3.88 17.38 -4.80
CA ALA A 351 -4.61 16.65 -3.78
C ALA A 351 -6.11 16.73 -4.03
N MET A 352 -6.78 15.59 -3.90
CA MET A 352 -8.22 15.44 -3.97
C MET A 352 -8.77 15.03 -2.61
N ASN A 353 -9.90 15.60 -2.22
CA ASN A 353 -10.67 15.16 -1.07
C ASN A 353 -11.67 14.06 -1.46
N ALA A 354 -11.20 13.11 -2.28
CA ALA A 354 -11.98 11.95 -2.71
C ALA A 354 -11.08 10.73 -2.95
N ASP A 355 -11.43 9.59 -2.36
CA ASP A 355 -10.82 8.28 -2.57
C ASP A 355 -11.85 7.37 -3.27
N VAL A 356 -11.81 7.35 -4.60
CA VAL A 356 -12.77 6.66 -5.48
C VAL A 356 -12.01 5.60 -6.28
N GLU A 357 -12.40 4.34 -6.13
CA GLU A 357 -11.61 3.21 -6.66
C GLU A 357 -11.57 3.16 -8.20
N THR A 358 -12.64 3.61 -8.86
CA THR A 358 -12.78 3.59 -10.33
C THR A 358 -12.14 4.79 -11.02
N ALA A 359 -11.69 5.81 -10.28
CA ALA A 359 -11.17 7.05 -10.85
C ALA A 359 -9.75 6.89 -11.42
N ASN A 360 -9.51 7.48 -12.59
CA ASN A 360 -8.20 7.54 -13.22
C ASN A 360 -7.47 8.84 -12.85
N TYR A 361 -6.79 8.80 -11.71
CA TYR A 361 -6.02 9.93 -11.17
C TYR A 361 -4.82 10.34 -12.06
N ASP A 362 -4.28 9.43 -12.87
CA ASP A 362 -3.13 9.71 -13.75
C ASP A 362 -3.47 10.77 -14.83
N GLN A 363 -4.75 11.02 -15.11
CA GLN A 363 -5.16 12.11 -16.02
C GLN A 363 -4.83 13.50 -15.47
N PHE A 364 -4.87 13.67 -14.15
CA PHE A 364 -4.49 14.94 -13.49
C PHE A 364 -2.98 15.15 -13.56
N ASP A 365 -2.20 14.09 -13.32
CA ASP A 365 -0.74 14.11 -13.49
C ASP A 365 -0.35 14.48 -14.94
N ALA A 366 -1.01 13.86 -15.93
CA ALA A 366 -0.78 14.16 -17.34
C ALA A 366 -1.05 15.63 -17.70
N LEU A 367 -2.16 16.18 -17.19
CA LEU A 367 -2.52 17.59 -17.37
C LEU A 367 -1.46 18.52 -16.75
N LEU A 368 -1.00 18.23 -15.54
CA LEU A 368 0.01 19.03 -14.85
C LEU A 368 1.40 18.92 -15.51
N VAL A 369 1.79 17.75 -15.98
CA VAL A 369 3.02 17.56 -16.78
C VAL A 369 2.95 18.38 -18.07
N GLN A 370 1.79 18.43 -18.72
CA GLN A 370 1.58 19.26 -19.90
C GLN A 370 1.65 20.76 -19.58
N GLU A 371 0.99 21.22 -18.51
CA GLU A 371 1.03 22.62 -18.05
C GLU A 371 2.45 23.08 -17.75
N LEU A 372 3.28 22.21 -17.16
CA LEU A 372 4.69 22.50 -16.89
C LEU A 372 5.53 22.63 -18.16
N GLY A 373 5.03 22.22 -19.34
CA GLY A 373 5.78 22.32 -20.60
C GLY A 373 7.11 21.57 -20.56
N LEU A 374 7.13 20.38 -19.94
CA LEU A 374 8.33 19.56 -19.84
C LEU A 374 8.69 18.96 -21.20
N ALA A 375 9.98 18.96 -21.53
CA ALA A 375 10.47 18.31 -22.75
C ALA A 375 10.23 16.80 -22.65
N ARG A 376 9.41 16.27 -23.56
CA ARG A 376 9.17 14.83 -23.64
C ARG A 376 10.42 14.16 -24.18
N LEU A 377 10.90 13.17 -23.46
CA LEU A 377 12.04 12.38 -23.90
C LEU A 377 11.58 11.43 -25.00
N ALA A 378 12.38 11.30 -26.06
CA ALA A 378 12.16 10.24 -27.03
C ALA A 378 12.29 8.89 -26.30
N PRO A 379 11.42 7.90 -26.59
CA PRO A 379 11.65 6.55 -26.11
C PRO A 379 13.06 6.11 -26.52
N MET A 380 13.78 5.40 -25.64
CA MET A 380 15.08 4.80 -26.00
C MET A 380 14.97 4.14 -27.39
N PRO A 381 15.95 4.33 -28.29
CA PRO A 381 15.82 3.87 -29.67
C PRO A 381 15.43 2.38 -29.74
N PRO A 382 14.55 1.99 -30.68
CA PRO A 382 14.18 0.59 -30.89
C PRO A 382 15.41 -0.28 -31.24
N PRO A 383 15.31 -1.60 -31.03
CA PRO A 383 16.37 -2.44 -30.50
C PRO A 383 17.41 -2.83 -31.56
N THR A 384 18.67 -2.46 -31.34
CA THR A 384 19.79 -3.30 -31.82
C THR A 384 20.07 -4.45 -30.84
N ALA A 385 19.41 -4.46 -29.67
CA ALA A 385 19.60 -5.45 -28.62
C ALA A 385 18.77 -6.72 -28.89
N VAL A 386 19.46 -7.85 -29.05
CA VAL A 386 18.86 -9.18 -29.19
C VAL A 386 18.49 -9.72 -27.80
N LEU A 387 17.44 -10.56 -27.74
CA LEU A 387 17.11 -11.28 -26.50
C LEU A 387 18.32 -12.09 -25.99
N PRO A 388 18.49 -12.21 -24.66
CA PRO A 388 19.49 -13.10 -24.09
C PRO A 388 19.37 -14.54 -24.61
N GLN A 389 20.49 -15.22 -24.88
CA GLN A 389 20.49 -16.60 -25.37
C GLN A 389 19.80 -17.57 -24.40
N ASP A 390 19.84 -17.29 -23.11
CA ASP A 390 19.23 -18.10 -22.05
C ASP A 390 17.75 -17.75 -21.78
N ILE A 391 17.11 -16.90 -22.60
CA ILE A 391 15.77 -16.36 -22.30
C ILE A 391 14.70 -17.44 -22.13
N ALA A 392 14.85 -18.59 -22.81
CA ALA A 392 13.95 -19.73 -22.66
C ALA A 392 13.85 -20.21 -21.20
N ASN A 393 14.92 -20.07 -20.41
CA ASN A 393 14.95 -20.45 -18.99
C ASN A 393 14.13 -19.52 -18.10
N TRP A 394 13.80 -18.32 -18.59
CA TRP A 394 13.04 -17.30 -17.87
C TRP A 394 11.54 -17.43 -18.09
N LEU A 395 11.09 -18.25 -19.04
CA LEU A 395 9.66 -18.42 -19.29
C LEU A 395 8.98 -19.19 -18.15
N GLY A 396 7.71 -18.89 -17.91
CA GLY A 396 6.90 -19.60 -16.91
C GLY A 396 6.21 -18.68 -15.91
N PHE A 397 5.88 -19.23 -14.75
CA PHE A 397 5.08 -18.57 -13.71
C PHE A 397 5.96 -17.81 -12.73
N TYR A 398 5.46 -16.67 -12.28
CA TYR A 398 6.12 -15.74 -11.39
C TYR A 398 5.15 -15.26 -10.32
N GLN A 399 5.62 -15.16 -9.07
CA GLN A 399 4.84 -14.73 -7.92
C GLN A 399 5.41 -13.45 -7.32
N LEU A 400 4.56 -12.52 -6.89
CA LEU A 400 5.01 -11.34 -6.14
C LEU A 400 5.81 -11.75 -4.89
N ALA A 401 7.04 -11.26 -4.76
CA ALA A 401 7.98 -11.66 -3.71
C ALA A 401 8.88 -10.49 -3.26
N PRO A 402 8.63 -9.89 -2.08
CA PRO A 402 7.65 -10.33 -1.07
C PRO A 402 6.21 -9.88 -1.40
N SER A 403 5.22 -10.61 -0.92
CA SER A 403 3.81 -10.18 -0.86
C SER A 403 3.69 -8.83 -0.15
N ARG A 404 2.70 -7.99 -0.42
CA ARG A 404 2.60 -6.70 0.29
C ARG A 404 2.28 -6.86 1.78
N MET A 405 1.31 -7.73 2.10
CA MET A 405 0.89 -8.05 3.46
C MET A 405 1.06 -9.55 3.69
N GLU A 406 1.81 -9.96 4.72
CA GLU A 406 2.07 -11.39 4.93
C GLU A 406 0.80 -12.20 5.21
N SER A 407 -0.17 -11.61 5.91
CA SER A 407 -1.47 -12.26 6.19
C SER A 407 -2.26 -12.60 4.92
N PHE A 408 -1.94 -11.99 3.79
CA PHE A 408 -2.59 -12.25 2.49
C PHE A 408 -1.74 -13.11 1.55
N ARG A 409 -0.56 -13.60 1.98
CA ARG A 409 0.38 -14.33 1.10
C ARG A 409 -0.24 -15.55 0.42
N TYR A 410 -1.12 -16.29 1.11
CA TYR A 410 -1.85 -17.40 0.50
C TYR A 410 -2.75 -16.96 -0.65
N LEU A 411 -3.49 -15.86 -0.47
CA LEU A 411 -4.35 -15.32 -1.52
C LEU A 411 -3.54 -14.76 -2.69
N ASP A 412 -2.40 -14.11 -2.40
CA ASP A 412 -1.45 -13.70 -3.43
C ASP A 412 -0.97 -14.90 -4.26
N LEU A 413 -0.64 -16.03 -3.64
CA LEU A 413 -0.22 -17.24 -4.36
C LEU A 413 -1.31 -17.81 -5.29
N LEU A 414 -2.58 -17.63 -4.93
CA LEU A 414 -3.69 -18.09 -5.75
C LEU A 414 -4.02 -17.13 -6.90
N LEU A 415 -3.96 -15.82 -6.64
CA LEU A 415 -4.61 -14.79 -7.48
C LEU A 415 -3.66 -13.71 -8.01
N ASN A 416 -2.42 -13.61 -7.52
CA ASN A 416 -1.48 -12.53 -7.82
C ASN A 416 -0.17 -13.04 -8.44
N PHE A 417 -0.30 -13.96 -9.40
CA PHE A 417 0.81 -14.46 -10.20
C PHE A 417 0.83 -13.81 -11.60
N ALA A 418 1.98 -13.89 -12.26
CA ALA A 418 2.17 -13.47 -13.64
C ALA A 418 2.87 -14.57 -14.44
N THR A 419 2.69 -14.57 -15.75
CA THR A 419 3.39 -15.46 -16.68
C THR A 419 4.28 -14.64 -17.58
N LEU A 420 5.57 -15.01 -17.65
CA LEU A 420 6.47 -14.51 -18.68
C LEU A 420 6.45 -15.49 -19.86
N GLN A 421 6.11 -14.98 -21.04
CA GLN A 421 5.99 -15.77 -22.27
C GLN A 421 6.35 -14.92 -23.49
N PHE A 422 6.56 -15.55 -24.65
CA PHE A 422 6.68 -14.80 -25.90
C PHE A 422 5.35 -14.14 -26.27
N ALA A 423 5.40 -12.93 -26.83
CA ALA A 423 4.23 -12.22 -27.32
C ALA A 423 3.65 -12.93 -28.56
N GLU A 424 4.53 -13.25 -29.52
CA GLU A 424 4.23 -14.02 -30.71
C GLU A 424 5.10 -15.29 -30.73
N PRO A 425 4.52 -16.47 -30.42
CA PRO A 425 5.29 -17.72 -30.28
C PRO A 425 6.06 -18.12 -31.55
N GLN A 426 5.62 -17.67 -32.72
CA GLN A 426 6.23 -18.01 -34.02
C GLN A 426 7.37 -17.08 -34.43
N GLN A 427 7.44 -15.86 -33.87
CA GLN A 427 8.49 -14.89 -34.18
C GLN A 427 9.54 -14.80 -33.06
N GLY A 428 9.17 -15.03 -31.79
CA GLY A 428 10.14 -15.17 -30.69
C GLY A 428 10.92 -13.91 -30.32
N GLU A 429 10.66 -12.76 -30.97
CA GLU A 429 11.46 -11.54 -30.81
C GLU A 429 11.03 -10.65 -29.63
N GLN A 430 9.82 -10.85 -29.08
CA GLN A 430 9.26 -10.02 -28.02
C GLN A 430 8.72 -10.85 -26.85
N LEU A 431 8.97 -10.37 -25.63
CA LEU A 431 8.42 -10.94 -24.41
C LEU A 431 7.16 -10.18 -23.99
N GLN A 432 6.28 -10.88 -23.28
CA GLN A 432 5.19 -10.26 -22.56
C GLN A 432 5.12 -10.80 -21.13
N LEU A 433 4.95 -9.89 -20.18
CA LEU A 433 4.61 -10.21 -18.80
C LEU A 433 3.10 -10.09 -18.65
N LYS A 434 2.42 -11.24 -18.52
CA LYS A 434 0.97 -11.33 -18.42
C LYS A 434 0.56 -11.61 -16.97
N PRO A 435 0.05 -10.63 -16.21
CA PRO A 435 -0.53 -10.91 -14.90
C PRO A 435 -1.77 -11.79 -15.03
N PHE A 436 -2.12 -12.54 -13.97
CA PHE A 436 -3.36 -13.31 -13.91
C PHE A 436 -4.60 -12.42 -14.08
N GLN A 437 -4.53 -11.21 -13.52
CA GLN A 437 -5.56 -10.17 -13.64
C GLN A 437 -4.97 -8.92 -14.29
N GLY A 438 -5.65 -8.39 -15.31
CA GLY A 438 -5.26 -7.17 -16.01
C GLY A 438 -4.60 -7.41 -17.37
N ALA A 439 -4.11 -6.31 -17.96
CA ALA A 439 -3.53 -6.33 -19.29
C ALA A 439 -2.09 -6.86 -19.30
N ALA A 440 -1.73 -7.62 -20.34
CA ALA A 440 -0.36 -8.03 -20.59
C ALA A 440 0.51 -6.81 -20.93
N ARG A 441 1.76 -6.81 -20.46
CA ARG A 441 2.74 -5.79 -20.77
C ARG A 441 3.79 -6.35 -21.73
N LEU A 442 3.90 -5.75 -22.91
CA LEU A 442 4.97 -6.06 -23.86
C LEU A 442 6.29 -5.52 -23.30
N LEU A 443 7.34 -6.34 -23.41
CA LEU A 443 8.69 -6.06 -22.92
C LEU A 443 9.67 -6.13 -24.09
N THR A 444 10.17 -4.97 -24.50
CA THR A 444 11.19 -4.85 -25.55
C THR A 444 12.59 -4.85 -24.93
N PRO A 445 13.55 -5.65 -25.43
CA PRO A 445 14.92 -5.64 -24.91
C PRO A 445 15.60 -4.29 -25.17
N VAL A 446 16.35 -3.79 -24.17
CA VAL A 446 17.14 -2.55 -24.30
C VAL A 446 18.65 -2.76 -24.07
N GLY A 447 19.06 -4.00 -23.77
CA GLY A 447 20.47 -4.38 -23.58
C GLY A 447 20.67 -5.24 -22.33
N GLY A 448 21.58 -6.22 -22.41
CA GLY A 448 21.77 -7.18 -21.32
C GLY A 448 20.47 -7.90 -20.96
N ARG A 449 20.06 -7.82 -19.69
CA ARG A 449 18.78 -8.36 -19.19
C ARG A 449 17.75 -7.27 -18.85
N LEU A 450 17.92 -6.07 -19.42
CA LEU A 450 17.00 -4.94 -19.23
C LEU A 450 15.96 -4.90 -20.35
N PHE A 451 14.74 -4.57 -19.95
CA PHE A 451 13.58 -4.48 -20.82
C PHE A 451 12.80 -3.20 -20.56
N ARG A 452 12.13 -2.71 -21.60
CA ARG A 452 11.26 -1.54 -21.56
C ARG A 452 9.84 -1.95 -21.91
N ALA A 453 8.89 -1.50 -21.09
CA ALA A 453 7.46 -1.59 -21.38
C ALA A 453 7.04 -0.53 -22.42
N ASN A 454 6.03 -0.84 -23.23
CA ASN A 454 5.55 0.03 -24.31
C ASN A 454 5.11 1.45 -23.85
N ASP A 455 4.71 1.61 -22.60
CA ASP A 455 4.30 2.89 -21.99
C ASP A 455 5.42 3.61 -21.23
N ARG A 456 6.69 3.23 -21.48
CA ARG A 456 7.89 3.77 -20.82
C ARG A 456 8.88 4.28 -21.85
N ILE A 457 9.70 5.24 -21.44
CA ILE A 457 10.81 5.77 -22.26
C ILE A 457 12.15 5.10 -21.92
N THR A 458 12.34 4.64 -20.69
CA THR A 458 13.56 4.02 -20.14
C THR A 458 13.39 2.55 -19.78
N ALA A 459 14.49 1.85 -19.47
CA ALA A 459 14.44 0.49 -18.93
C ALA A 459 13.50 0.46 -17.71
N SER A 460 12.50 -0.41 -17.75
CA SER A 460 11.45 -0.49 -16.74
C SER A 460 11.34 -1.85 -16.08
N HIS A 461 11.98 -2.88 -16.65
CA HIS A 461 12.03 -4.22 -16.09
C HIS A 461 13.43 -4.80 -16.23
N VAL A 462 13.81 -5.67 -15.31
CA VAL A 462 15.06 -6.41 -15.35
C VAL A 462 14.83 -7.87 -14.99
N LEU A 463 15.52 -8.77 -15.69
CA LEU A 463 15.63 -10.17 -15.33
C LEU A 463 16.94 -10.38 -14.58
N LEU A 464 16.88 -10.82 -13.33
CA LEU A 464 18.07 -11.01 -12.49
C LEU A 464 18.00 -12.29 -11.66
N ASP A 465 19.16 -12.85 -11.38
CA ASP A 465 19.30 -13.90 -10.37
C ASP A 465 19.51 -13.21 -9.03
N SER A 466 18.60 -13.45 -8.10
CA SER A 466 18.69 -12.86 -6.77
C SER A 466 19.85 -13.40 -5.95
N ALA A 467 20.13 -12.78 -4.80
CA ALA A 467 21.13 -13.27 -3.84
C ALA A 467 20.90 -14.73 -3.41
N GLU A 468 19.64 -15.19 -3.42
CA GLU A 468 19.25 -16.58 -3.14
C GLU A 468 19.30 -17.50 -4.37
N ARG A 469 19.89 -17.05 -5.49
CA ARG A 469 19.96 -17.74 -6.79
C ARG A 469 18.59 -18.11 -7.37
N LYS A 470 17.57 -17.32 -7.05
CA LYS A 470 16.23 -17.44 -7.64
C LYS A 470 16.07 -16.42 -8.75
N ARG A 471 15.46 -16.84 -9.87
CA ARG A 471 15.15 -15.95 -11.00
C ARG A 471 14.05 -14.97 -10.60
N VAL A 472 14.30 -13.69 -10.83
CA VAL A 472 13.42 -12.59 -10.46
C VAL A 472 13.23 -11.64 -11.64
N ILE A 473 11.99 -11.21 -11.84
CA ILE A 473 11.64 -10.06 -12.68
C ILE A 473 11.35 -8.91 -11.75
N SER A 474 12.05 -7.79 -11.89
CA SER A 474 11.77 -6.59 -11.09
C SER A 474 11.44 -5.42 -11.99
N ASP A 475 10.46 -4.59 -11.59
CA ASP A 475 10.18 -3.28 -12.20
C ASP A 475 10.73 -2.10 -11.37
N GLY A 476 11.57 -2.40 -10.38
CA GLY A 476 12.11 -1.44 -9.41
C GLY A 476 11.18 -1.16 -8.22
N PHE A 477 9.87 -1.40 -8.37
CA PHE A 477 8.85 -1.21 -7.32
C PHE A 477 8.28 -2.53 -6.81
N ARG A 478 8.23 -3.55 -7.66
CA ARG A 478 7.75 -4.89 -7.38
C ARG A 478 8.73 -5.88 -7.97
N SER A 479 8.96 -6.96 -7.22
CA SER A 479 9.78 -8.08 -7.66
C SER A 479 8.93 -9.33 -7.70
N TYR A 480 9.02 -10.06 -8.80
CA TYR A 480 8.32 -11.30 -9.02
C TYR A 480 9.33 -12.43 -9.15
N GLN A 481 9.21 -13.45 -8.32
CA GLN A 481 10.12 -14.59 -8.30
C GLN A 481 9.53 -15.75 -9.10
N GLN A 482 10.36 -16.42 -9.91
CA GLN A 482 9.93 -17.60 -10.66
C GLN A 482 9.47 -18.70 -9.71
N VAL A 483 8.33 -19.31 -10.02
CA VAL A 483 7.76 -20.43 -9.26
C VAL A 483 7.42 -21.57 -10.22
N SER A 484 7.53 -22.80 -9.71
CA SER A 484 7.11 -23.97 -10.49
C SER A 484 5.59 -24.09 -10.48
N ILE A 485 5.02 -24.47 -11.62
CA ILE A 485 3.58 -24.79 -11.70
C ILE A 485 3.19 -25.89 -10.70
N TRP A 486 4.12 -26.79 -10.35
CA TRP A 486 3.90 -27.86 -9.36
C TRP A 486 3.78 -27.35 -7.92
N GLN A 487 4.20 -26.10 -7.64
CA GLN A 487 3.92 -25.44 -6.37
C GLN A 487 2.52 -24.82 -6.34
N LEU A 488 2.03 -24.37 -7.50
CA LEU A 488 0.72 -23.70 -7.62
C LEU A 488 -0.43 -24.70 -7.77
N LEU A 489 -0.25 -25.77 -8.55
CA LEU A 489 -1.29 -26.76 -8.85
C LEU A 489 -1.92 -27.38 -7.60
N PRO A 490 -1.18 -27.81 -6.56
CA PRO A 490 -1.79 -28.33 -5.33
C PRO A 490 -2.62 -27.28 -4.58
N LEU A 491 -2.17 -26.02 -4.58
CA LEU A 491 -2.89 -24.92 -3.93
C LEU A 491 -4.18 -24.58 -4.68
N TRP A 492 -4.12 -24.51 -6.02
CA TRP A 492 -5.29 -24.31 -6.87
C TRP A 492 -6.26 -25.48 -6.76
N ALA A 493 -5.77 -26.73 -6.82
CA ALA A 493 -6.62 -27.91 -6.68
C ALA A 493 -7.31 -27.92 -5.31
N SER A 494 -6.59 -27.62 -4.22
CA SER A 494 -7.16 -27.50 -2.88
C SER A 494 -8.24 -26.42 -2.81
N ALA A 495 -7.95 -25.21 -3.30
CA ALA A 495 -8.91 -24.11 -3.30
C ALA A 495 -10.15 -24.41 -4.15
N ILE A 496 -9.96 -24.89 -5.39
CA ILE A 496 -11.06 -25.19 -6.32
C ILE A 496 -11.94 -26.32 -5.77
N THR A 497 -11.35 -27.42 -5.32
CA THR A 497 -12.13 -28.54 -4.75
C THR A 497 -12.82 -28.14 -3.45
N GLY A 498 -12.18 -27.31 -2.62
CA GLY A 498 -12.79 -26.72 -1.44
C GLY A 498 -14.01 -25.86 -1.76
N VAL A 499 -13.91 -24.95 -2.75
CA VAL A 499 -15.03 -24.11 -3.21
C VAL A 499 -16.17 -24.94 -3.80
N ILE A 500 -15.86 -25.93 -4.65
CA ILE A 500 -16.85 -26.86 -5.20
C ILE A 500 -17.53 -27.65 -4.06
N GLY A 501 -16.76 -28.10 -3.08
CA GLY A 501 -17.27 -28.79 -1.89
C GLY A 501 -18.22 -27.92 -1.07
N LEU A 502 -17.88 -26.65 -0.84
CA LEU A 502 -18.76 -25.70 -0.16
C LEU A 502 -20.08 -25.51 -0.93
N GLY A 503 -20.00 -25.32 -2.26
CA GLY A 503 -21.17 -25.21 -3.12
C GLY A 503 -22.06 -26.47 -3.08
N PHE A 504 -21.46 -27.66 -3.06
CA PHE A 504 -22.19 -28.92 -2.91
C PHE A 504 -22.87 -29.02 -1.54
N VAL A 505 -22.15 -28.75 -0.45
CA VAL A 505 -22.70 -28.79 0.92
C VAL A 505 -23.87 -27.83 1.05
N LEU A 506 -23.75 -26.62 0.50
CA LEU A 506 -24.81 -25.61 0.51
C LEU A 506 -26.04 -26.07 -0.27
N THR A 507 -25.85 -26.50 -1.52
CA THR A 507 -26.96 -26.90 -2.41
C THR A 507 -27.66 -28.18 -1.96
N ALA A 508 -26.90 -29.23 -1.64
CA ALA A 508 -27.44 -30.50 -1.16
C ALA A 508 -28.09 -30.35 0.22
N GLY A 509 -27.49 -29.54 1.11
CA GLY A 509 -28.05 -29.20 2.40
C GLY A 509 -29.37 -28.43 2.27
N LEU A 510 -29.45 -27.44 1.37
CA LEU A 510 -30.67 -26.68 1.11
C LEU A 510 -31.79 -27.57 0.54
N LEU A 511 -31.48 -28.42 -0.45
CA LEU A 511 -32.45 -29.37 -1.03
C LEU A 511 -32.98 -30.34 0.03
N ARG A 512 -32.14 -30.77 0.97
CA ARG A 512 -32.59 -31.56 2.12
C ARG A 512 -33.43 -30.72 3.06
N PHE A 513 -33.01 -29.50 3.40
CA PHE A 513 -33.76 -28.58 4.29
C PHE A 513 -35.19 -28.33 3.82
N LEU A 514 -35.41 -28.20 2.51
CA LEU A 514 -36.74 -28.01 1.91
C LEU A 514 -37.66 -29.26 1.97
N ARG A 515 -37.11 -30.46 2.20
CA ARG A 515 -37.92 -31.65 2.49
C ARG A 515 -38.39 -31.54 3.94
N LYS A 516 -39.71 -31.58 4.21
CA LYS A 516 -40.38 -31.24 5.49
C LYS A 516 -40.00 -32.07 6.74
N ASP A 517 -38.82 -32.70 6.79
CA ASP A 517 -38.30 -33.40 7.97
C ASP A 517 -37.80 -32.39 9.02
N SER A 518 -38.23 -32.54 10.28
CA SER A 518 -37.82 -31.67 11.37
C SER A 518 -36.31 -31.74 11.65
N LEU A 519 -35.69 -30.62 12.05
CA LEU A 519 -34.26 -30.57 12.42
C LEU A 519 -33.91 -31.57 13.52
N ILE A 520 -34.80 -31.75 14.50
CA ILE A 520 -34.67 -32.69 15.60
C ILE A 520 -34.63 -34.15 15.11
N SER A 521 -35.48 -34.48 14.13
CA SER A 521 -35.47 -35.80 13.48
C SER A 521 -34.13 -36.06 12.76
N ARG A 522 -33.63 -35.07 12.01
CA ARG A 522 -32.37 -35.19 11.27
C ARG A 522 -31.15 -35.35 12.16
N TRP A 523 -31.09 -34.60 13.26
CA TRP A 523 -30.02 -34.74 14.24
C TRP A 523 -30.06 -36.11 14.92
N ARG A 524 -31.25 -36.56 15.36
CA ARG A 524 -31.44 -37.90 15.95
C ARG A 524 -31.09 -39.03 14.97
N HIS A 525 -31.22 -38.80 13.68
CA HIS A 525 -30.84 -39.76 12.63
C HIS A 525 -29.41 -39.57 12.11
N ASN A 526 -28.56 -38.75 12.74
CA ASN A 526 -27.17 -38.50 12.32
C ASN A 526 -27.07 -38.06 10.84
N ASP A 527 -27.83 -37.05 10.39
CA ASP A 527 -27.70 -36.53 9.02
C ASP A 527 -26.27 -36.03 8.77
N PRO A 528 -25.54 -36.60 7.79
CA PRO A 528 -24.16 -36.22 7.51
C PRO A 528 -24.01 -34.78 7.05
N LEU A 529 -25.01 -34.24 6.35
CA LEU A 529 -24.93 -32.87 5.82
C LEU A 529 -25.39 -31.81 6.81
N LEU A 530 -26.06 -32.18 7.92
CA LEU A 530 -26.65 -31.19 8.82
C LEU A 530 -25.58 -30.29 9.47
N PRO A 531 -24.53 -30.80 10.15
CA PRO A 531 -23.50 -29.93 10.72
C PRO A 531 -22.75 -29.10 9.66
N PRO A 532 -22.23 -29.68 8.55
CA PRO A 532 -21.61 -28.93 7.46
C PRO A 532 -22.50 -27.82 6.88
N PHE A 533 -23.76 -28.13 6.57
CA PHE A 533 -24.70 -27.16 6.01
C PHE A 533 -24.96 -26.01 6.98
N SER A 534 -25.20 -26.31 8.25
CA SER A 534 -25.40 -25.28 9.29
C SER A 534 -24.19 -24.36 9.39
N ALA A 535 -22.96 -24.90 9.39
CA ALA A 535 -21.75 -24.09 9.44
C ALA A 535 -21.60 -23.18 8.22
N VAL A 536 -21.88 -23.69 7.01
CA VAL A 536 -21.85 -22.87 5.78
C VAL A 536 -22.91 -21.77 5.81
N VAL A 537 -24.13 -22.06 6.26
CA VAL A 537 -25.18 -21.05 6.43
C VAL A 537 -24.79 -20.01 7.48
N PHE A 538 -24.15 -20.42 8.57
CA PHE A 538 -23.67 -19.50 9.60
C PHE A 538 -22.53 -18.58 9.12
N LEU A 539 -21.86 -18.86 8.01
CA LEU A 539 -20.95 -17.88 7.39
C LEU A 539 -21.67 -16.59 6.95
N LEU A 540 -23.00 -16.62 6.78
CA LEU A 540 -23.80 -15.44 6.48
C LEU A 540 -24.13 -14.61 7.73
N LEU A 541 -24.01 -15.17 8.94
CA LEU A 541 -24.37 -14.52 10.20
C LEU A 541 -23.57 -13.24 10.50
N PRO A 542 -22.26 -13.16 10.20
CA PRO A 542 -21.51 -11.93 10.36
C PRO A 542 -21.94 -10.81 9.40
N LEU A 543 -22.51 -11.11 8.22
CA LEU A 543 -22.75 -10.10 7.17
C LEU A 543 -23.66 -8.94 7.62
N PRO A 544 -24.84 -9.18 8.23
CA PRO A 544 -25.66 -8.10 8.79
C PRO A 544 -24.94 -7.25 9.83
N LEU A 545 -24.05 -7.86 10.63
CA LEU A 545 -23.27 -7.15 11.64
C LEU A 545 -22.22 -6.24 10.99
N PHE A 546 -21.63 -6.67 9.87
CA PHE A 546 -20.71 -5.83 9.10
C PHE A 546 -21.40 -4.63 8.46
N PHE A 547 -22.66 -4.76 8.01
CA PHE A 547 -23.43 -3.62 7.48
C PHE A 547 -23.77 -2.56 8.53
N GLY A 548 -23.83 -2.94 9.82
CA GLY A 548 -24.13 -2.03 10.92
C GLY A 548 -22.91 -1.38 11.59
N GLN A 549 -21.69 -1.72 11.16
CA GLN A 549 -20.45 -1.16 11.72
C GLN A 549 -19.69 -0.34 10.68
N SER A 550 -18.85 0.58 11.13
CA SER A 550 -17.93 1.27 10.23
C SER A 550 -16.87 0.30 9.70
N PHE A 551 -16.54 0.41 8.40
CA PHE A 551 -15.42 -0.35 7.83
C PHE A 551 -14.07 0.06 8.46
N LEU A 552 -13.99 1.26 9.07
CA LEU A 552 -12.83 1.69 9.86
C LEU A 552 -12.61 0.87 11.13
N GLN A 553 -13.54 0.00 11.51
CA GLN A 553 -13.40 -0.92 12.65
C GLN A 553 -13.12 -2.36 12.20
N LEU A 554 -12.82 -2.61 10.91
CA LEU A 554 -12.56 -3.95 10.38
C LEU A 554 -11.44 -4.67 11.14
N GLY A 555 -10.42 -3.94 11.59
CA GLY A 555 -9.29 -4.47 12.34
C GLY A 555 -9.52 -4.59 13.86
N GLU A 556 -10.74 -4.31 14.35
CA GLU A 556 -11.05 -4.39 15.78
C GLU A 556 -11.76 -5.67 16.17
N LEU A 557 -11.66 -6.05 17.45
CA LEU A 557 -12.51 -7.08 18.03
C LEU A 557 -13.91 -6.49 18.30
N THR A 558 -14.75 -6.53 17.27
CA THR A 558 -16.20 -6.23 17.32
C THR A 558 -17.04 -7.51 17.39
N LEU A 559 -18.35 -7.38 17.63
CA LEU A 559 -19.27 -8.53 17.53
C LEU A 559 -19.25 -9.17 16.12
N ALA A 560 -19.15 -8.35 15.06
CA ALA A 560 -19.10 -8.84 13.68
C ALA A 560 -17.83 -9.66 13.41
N SER A 561 -16.67 -9.11 13.78
CA SER A 561 -15.38 -9.80 13.61
C SER A 561 -15.28 -11.05 14.50
N ALA A 562 -15.76 -11.00 15.74
CA ALA A 562 -15.78 -12.14 16.65
C ALA A 562 -16.70 -13.25 16.12
N ALA A 563 -17.88 -12.90 15.60
CA ALA A 563 -18.77 -13.84 14.93
C ALA A 563 -18.09 -14.45 13.71
N LEU A 564 -17.42 -13.65 12.86
CA LEU A 564 -16.67 -14.14 11.70
C LEU A 564 -15.59 -15.15 12.10
N ALA A 565 -14.77 -14.82 13.10
CA ALA A 565 -13.74 -15.73 13.59
C ALA A 565 -14.34 -17.03 14.14
N LEU A 566 -15.44 -16.95 14.88
CA LEU A 566 -16.12 -18.11 15.45
C LEU A 566 -16.66 -19.02 14.34
N VAL A 567 -17.48 -18.49 13.42
CA VAL A 567 -18.12 -19.31 12.37
C VAL A 567 -17.11 -19.92 11.41
N THR A 568 -16.02 -19.18 11.11
CA THR A 568 -14.94 -19.67 10.26
C THR A 568 -14.07 -20.71 10.97
N GLY A 569 -13.84 -20.56 12.28
CA GLY A 569 -13.16 -21.57 13.10
C GLY A 569 -13.96 -22.86 13.32
N LEU A 570 -15.30 -22.77 13.34
CA LEU A 570 -16.20 -23.93 13.46
C LEU A 570 -16.32 -24.74 12.16
N LEU A 571 -15.99 -24.15 11.01
CA LEU A 571 -16.12 -24.82 9.70
C LEU A 571 -15.38 -26.18 9.61
N PRO A 572 -14.07 -26.30 9.92
CA PRO A 572 -13.40 -27.61 9.89
C PRO A 572 -13.99 -28.61 10.89
N ILE A 573 -14.44 -28.15 12.06
CA ILE A 573 -15.08 -29.00 13.08
C ILE A 573 -16.41 -29.56 12.55
N ALA A 574 -17.20 -28.73 11.88
CA ALA A 574 -18.47 -29.14 11.29
C ALA A 574 -18.27 -30.18 10.16
N MET A 575 -17.21 -30.04 9.34
CA MET A 575 -16.88 -31.05 8.34
C MET A 575 -16.50 -32.40 8.98
N LEU A 576 -15.71 -32.38 10.06
CA LEU A 576 -15.36 -33.59 10.81
C LEU A 576 -16.60 -34.28 11.40
N LEU A 577 -17.53 -33.52 11.97
CA LEU A 577 -18.80 -34.05 12.49
C LEU A 577 -19.66 -34.65 11.38
N GLY A 578 -19.72 -34.01 10.21
CA GLY A 578 -20.44 -34.54 9.05
C GLY A 578 -19.85 -35.86 8.53
N ILE A 579 -18.51 -35.95 8.44
CA ILE A 579 -17.79 -37.18 8.07
C ILE A 579 -18.05 -38.28 9.11
N TRP A 580 -18.04 -37.95 10.39
CA TRP A 580 -18.37 -38.88 11.47
C TRP A 580 -19.79 -39.42 11.36
N HIS A 581 -20.79 -38.55 11.16
CA HIS A 581 -22.18 -38.94 10.90
C HIS A 581 -22.31 -39.84 9.66
N TRP A 582 -21.56 -39.54 8.59
CA TRP A 582 -21.50 -40.36 7.39
C TRP A 582 -21.02 -41.78 7.71
N LEU A 583 -19.93 -41.92 8.48
CA LEU A 583 -19.37 -43.21 8.90
C LEU A 583 -20.34 -44.02 9.75
N LEU A 584 -20.99 -43.39 10.74
CA LEU A 584 -21.98 -44.04 11.59
C LEU A 584 -23.16 -44.59 10.77
N ARG A 585 -23.69 -43.80 9.83
CA ARG A 585 -24.76 -44.25 8.92
C ARG A 585 -24.31 -45.38 8.00
N GLN A 586 -23.10 -45.32 7.48
CA GLN A 586 -22.55 -46.35 6.60
C GLN A 586 -22.36 -47.69 7.36
N ALA A 587 -21.96 -47.63 8.64
CA ALA A 587 -21.88 -48.79 9.52
C ALA A 587 -23.27 -49.38 9.82
N ALA A 588 -24.26 -48.54 10.17
CA ALA A 588 -25.63 -48.97 10.44
C ALA A 588 -26.33 -49.58 9.21
N PHE A 589 -26.01 -49.08 8.01
CA PHE A 589 -26.48 -49.68 6.76
C PHE A 589 -25.84 -51.06 6.52
N ARG A 590 -24.54 -51.20 6.76
CA ARG A 590 -23.82 -52.48 6.61
C ARG A 590 -24.27 -53.55 7.62
N SER A 591 -24.67 -53.16 8.83
CA SER A 591 -25.17 -54.08 9.85
C SER A 591 -26.64 -54.47 9.65
N GLY A 592 -27.34 -53.92 8.65
CA GLY A 592 -28.76 -54.18 8.40
C GLY A 592 -29.72 -53.49 9.38
N ALA A 593 -29.21 -52.64 10.27
CA ALA A 593 -30.01 -51.87 11.24
C ALA A 593 -30.92 -50.83 10.57
N VAL A 594 -30.67 -50.49 9.30
CA VAL A 594 -31.49 -49.59 8.48
C VAL A 594 -31.76 -50.23 7.11
N LYS A 595 -33.03 -50.36 6.69
CA LYS A 595 -33.43 -50.91 5.38
C LYS A 595 -33.84 -49.80 4.39
N GLY A 596 -33.38 -49.87 3.14
CA GLY A 596 -33.70 -48.91 2.06
C GLY A 596 -33.11 -47.49 2.28
N ARG A 597 -33.25 -46.58 1.28
CA ARG A 597 -32.95 -45.10 1.16
C ARG A 597 -31.98 -44.37 2.14
N GLY A 598 -31.20 -45.07 2.97
CA GLY A 598 -30.33 -44.54 4.03
C GLY A 598 -28.84 -44.65 3.72
N LYS A 599 -28.47 -45.00 2.47
CA LYS A 599 -27.08 -44.98 2.02
C LYS A 599 -26.64 -43.52 1.86
N SER A 600 -25.77 -43.05 2.75
CA SER A 600 -25.10 -41.76 2.58
C SER A 600 -24.34 -41.77 1.25
N SER A 601 -24.46 -40.71 0.46
CA SER A 601 -23.85 -40.70 -0.87
C SER A 601 -22.34 -40.49 -0.77
N VAL A 602 -21.57 -41.12 -1.65
CA VAL A 602 -20.11 -40.89 -1.76
C VAL A 602 -19.78 -39.41 -2.09
N PRO A 603 -20.55 -38.72 -2.96
CA PRO A 603 -20.36 -37.28 -3.20
C PRO A 603 -20.42 -36.41 -1.93
N GLU A 604 -21.28 -36.73 -0.95
CA GLU A 604 -21.32 -36.01 0.33
C GLU A 604 -19.98 -36.12 1.07
N LEU A 605 -19.43 -37.33 1.16
CA LEU A 605 -18.15 -37.56 1.82
C LEU A 605 -17.03 -36.80 1.10
N LEU A 606 -16.96 -36.88 -0.22
CA LEU A 606 -15.93 -36.21 -1.01
C LEU A 606 -16.01 -34.67 -0.85
N ALA A 607 -17.22 -34.11 -0.85
CA ALA A 607 -17.41 -32.68 -0.63
C ALA A 607 -16.93 -32.24 0.76
N MET A 608 -17.30 -32.98 1.82
CA MET A 608 -16.85 -32.67 3.19
C MET A 608 -15.33 -32.81 3.35
N ILE A 609 -14.72 -33.83 2.74
CA ILE A 609 -13.26 -34.02 2.74
C ILE A 609 -12.57 -32.85 2.02
N ALA A 610 -13.09 -32.42 0.86
CA ALA A 610 -12.51 -31.31 0.10
C ALA A 610 -12.57 -29.99 0.90
N VAL A 611 -13.71 -29.68 1.52
CA VAL A 611 -13.85 -28.50 2.38
C VAL A 611 -12.96 -28.58 3.62
N LEU A 612 -12.88 -29.74 4.26
CA LEU A 612 -12.00 -29.95 5.42
C LEU A 612 -10.54 -29.77 5.04
N GLN A 613 -10.09 -30.41 3.96
CA GLN A 613 -8.73 -30.32 3.47
C GLN A 613 -8.36 -28.86 3.18
N TRP A 614 -9.21 -28.13 2.46
CA TRP A 614 -8.97 -26.72 2.19
C TRP A 614 -8.98 -25.86 3.46
N SER A 615 -9.90 -26.13 4.40
CA SER A 615 -9.93 -25.45 5.70
C SER A 615 -8.62 -25.65 6.47
N LEU A 616 -8.05 -26.86 6.46
CA LEU A 616 -6.76 -27.15 7.09
C LEU A 616 -5.59 -26.41 6.41
N VAL A 617 -5.64 -26.26 5.08
CA VAL A 617 -4.69 -25.39 4.37
C VAL A 617 -4.83 -23.95 4.86
N LEU A 618 -6.05 -23.42 4.93
CA LEU A 618 -6.27 -22.06 5.44
C LEU A 618 -5.81 -21.89 6.90
N VAL A 619 -5.97 -22.91 7.76
CA VAL A 619 -5.43 -22.91 9.14
C VAL A 619 -3.91 -22.85 9.12
N TYR A 620 -3.24 -23.66 8.30
CA TYR A 620 -1.77 -23.64 8.15
C TYR A 620 -1.25 -22.26 7.73
N TRP A 621 -2.00 -21.57 6.87
CA TRP A 621 -1.69 -20.19 6.43
C TRP A 621 -2.16 -19.10 7.39
N GLY A 622 -2.71 -19.45 8.55
CA GLY A 622 -3.19 -18.49 9.55
C GLY A 622 -4.46 -17.72 9.15
N LEU A 623 -5.15 -18.17 8.10
CA LEU A 623 -6.40 -17.56 7.61
C LEU A 623 -7.64 -18.11 8.34
N LEU A 624 -7.55 -19.26 9.01
CA LEU A 624 -8.64 -19.79 9.84
C LEU A 624 -8.19 -20.03 11.29
N PRO A 625 -8.98 -19.59 12.29
CA PRO A 625 -10.15 -18.71 12.17
C PRO A 625 -9.77 -17.30 11.64
N LEU A 626 -10.68 -16.66 10.91
CA LEU A 626 -10.47 -15.31 10.37
C LEU A 626 -10.50 -14.27 11.51
N ARG A 627 -9.31 -13.94 12.04
CA ARG A 627 -9.14 -12.95 13.13
C ARG A 627 -8.62 -11.63 12.56
N LEU A 628 -9.54 -10.70 12.27
CA LEU A 628 -9.17 -9.42 11.68
C LEU A 628 -8.38 -8.50 12.62
N TRP A 629 -8.45 -8.74 13.94
CA TRP A 629 -7.74 -7.99 14.98
C TRP A 629 -6.41 -8.61 15.43
N ALA A 630 -5.95 -9.67 14.75
CA ALA A 630 -4.79 -10.45 15.16
C ALA A 630 -3.45 -9.78 14.82
#